data_AF-F3FT10-F1
#
_entry.id   AF-F3FT10-F1
#
_cell.length_a   1.000
_cell.length_b   1.000
_cell.length_c   1.000
_cell.angle_alpha   90.00
_cell.angle_beta   90.00
_cell.angle_gamma   90.00
#
_symmetry.space_group_name_H-M   'P 1'
#
loop_
_entity.id
_entity.type
_entity.pdbx_description
1 polymer ?
#
loop_
_entity_poly.entity_id
_entity_poly.type
_entity_poly.pdbx_seq_one_letter_code
_entity_poly.pdbx_strand_id
1 'polypeptide(L)'
;QPASRPSSDQRSRYATLGTLIALVFVCGALVSATGGVVSPLRPVSVSDKARFIQEYADRQHNLYEPYWLKCDAFSALTQRGQSAIDEACTRKQGAGGVFLWGDSHAQALSLGLRTLLTHSTPFYQVASASCRPALSDHQGRTSATSRACDYSNRTALQGIERLRPDIVVIAQKDGHDKTDWTQIAIRLKGLGVKHIVLIGPVPQWNPSLPSVIANRHWGLSESHIRDPALDQSVMLVDQATRALAASAGIQFVSLIDKLCIADACRVRLEDNRSLLQIDSGHLSAEGSLYVVRNYVLPQLVN
;
A
#
# COMPACT_ATOMS: atom_id res chain seq x y z
N GLN A 1 53.76 19.51 29.11
CA GLN A 1 54.30 18.18 28.74
C GLN A 1 54.10 17.99 27.25
N PRO A 2 55.13 17.68 26.44
CA PRO A 2 54.93 17.44 25.01
C PRO A 2 54.32 16.06 24.81
N ALA A 3 53.23 15.99 24.03
CA ALA A 3 52.63 14.72 23.63
C ALA A 3 53.68 13.90 22.86
N SER A 4 54.00 12.70 23.35
CA SER A 4 54.93 11.79 22.70
C SER A 4 54.39 11.43 21.32
N ARG A 5 55.20 11.66 20.28
CA ARG A 5 54.85 11.26 18.91
C ARG A 5 54.76 9.72 18.87
N PRO A 6 53.67 9.14 18.36
CA PRO A 6 53.52 7.68 18.28
C PRO A 6 54.65 7.08 17.43
N SER A 7 55.21 5.95 17.90
CA SER A 7 56.27 5.21 17.18
C SER A 7 55.77 4.75 15.80
N SER A 8 56.69 4.49 14.85
CA SER A 8 56.32 4.07 13.49
C SER A 8 55.41 2.84 13.47
N ASP A 9 55.64 1.90 14.40
CA ASP A 9 54.83 0.71 14.61
C ASP A 9 53.40 1.02 15.08
N GLN A 10 53.26 2.02 15.96
CA GLN A 10 51.96 2.46 16.44
C GLN A 10 51.17 3.17 15.33
N ARG A 11 51.84 3.99 14.51
CA ARG A 11 51.24 4.62 13.31
C ARG A 11 50.81 3.58 12.27
N SER A 12 51.64 2.56 12.03
CA SER A 12 51.33 1.46 11.13
C SER A 12 50.08 0.71 11.59
N ARG A 13 50.02 0.34 12.88
CA ARG A 13 48.85 -0.33 13.48
C ARG A 13 47.56 0.49 13.36
N TYR A 14 47.59 1.78 13.67
CA TYR A 14 46.43 2.66 13.50
C TYR A 14 46.01 2.82 12.03
N ALA A 15 46.95 2.86 11.09
CA ALA A 15 46.64 2.91 9.66
C ALA A 15 46.00 1.60 9.16
N THR A 16 46.49 0.43 9.60
CA THR A 16 45.83 -0.86 9.28
C THR A 16 44.44 -0.97 9.88
N LEU A 17 44.25 -0.52 11.13
CA LEU A 17 42.93 -0.55 11.77
C LEU A 17 41.94 0.40 11.08
N GLY A 18 42.39 1.60 10.73
CA GLY A 18 41.58 2.57 9.96
C GLY A 18 41.19 2.04 8.58
N THR A 19 42.12 1.37 7.89
CA THR A 19 41.85 0.73 6.58
C THR A 19 40.83 -0.41 6.70
N LEU A 20 40.94 -1.28 7.72
CA LEU A 20 39.99 -2.36 7.96
C LEU A 20 38.58 -1.84 8.25
N ILE A 21 38.47 -0.80 9.08
CA ILE A 21 37.19 -0.16 9.39
C ILE A 21 36.57 0.45 8.12
N ALA A 22 37.37 1.19 7.34
CA ALA A 22 36.91 1.76 6.07
C ALA A 22 36.43 0.67 5.09
N LEU A 23 37.14 -0.45 4.98
CA LEU A 23 36.73 -1.58 4.15
C LEU A 23 35.40 -2.21 4.60
N VAL A 24 35.18 -2.37 5.90
CA VAL A 24 33.88 -2.86 6.42
C VAL A 24 32.75 -1.91 6.06
N PHE A 25 32.95 -0.60 6.20
CA PHE A 25 31.94 0.39 5.81
C PHE A 25 31.68 0.42 4.30
N VAL A 26 32.74 0.34 3.49
CA VAL A 26 32.61 0.29 2.02
C VAL A 26 31.89 -0.99 1.58
N CYS A 27 32.26 -2.14 2.14
CA CYS A 27 31.58 -3.41 1.88
C CYS A 27 30.12 -3.38 2.34
N GLY A 28 29.84 -2.83 3.52
CA GLY A 28 28.47 -2.67 4.03
C GLY A 28 27.62 -1.74 3.16
N ALA A 29 28.20 -0.63 2.70
CA ALA A 29 27.56 0.29 1.77
C ALA A 29 27.30 -0.35 0.41
N LEU A 30 28.25 -1.12 -0.13
CA LEU A 30 28.08 -1.90 -1.37
C LEU A 30 26.98 -2.95 -1.24
N VAL A 31 26.94 -3.70 -0.14
CA VAL A 31 25.89 -4.70 0.12
C VAL A 31 24.52 -4.02 0.23
N SER A 32 24.43 -2.88 0.92
CA SER A 32 23.19 -2.11 1.04
C SER A 32 22.73 -1.54 -0.30
N ALA A 33 23.64 -0.91 -1.06
CA ALA A 33 23.35 -0.31 -2.36
C ALA A 33 22.96 -1.33 -3.43
N THR A 34 23.38 -2.58 -3.28
CA THR A 34 23.04 -3.68 -4.19
C THR A 34 21.82 -4.50 -3.75
N GLY A 35 21.18 -4.16 -2.63
CA GLY A 35 20.06 -4.94 -2.08
C GLY A 35 20.48 -6.31 -1.53
N GLY A 36 21.78 -6.50 -1.28
CA GLY A 36 22.40 -7.78 -0.94
C GLY A 36 23.13 -8.39 -2.12
N VAL A 37 24.32 -8.96 -1.86
CA VAL A 37 25.08 -9.67 -2.90
C VAL A 37 24.42 -11.02 -3.18
N VAL A 38 23.68 -11.13 -4.29
CA VAL A 38 23.25 -12.40 -4.88
C VAL A 38 24.49 -13.04 -5.52
N SER A 39 24.97 -14.14 -4.96
CA SER A 39 26.20 -14.78 -5.43
C SER A 39 26.14 -16.29 -5.22
N PRO A 40 26.66 -17.10 -6.15
CA PRO A 40 26.85 -18.53 -5.95
C PRO A 40 27.72 -18.87 -4.71
N LEU A 41 28.56 -17.92 -4.27
CA LEU A 41 29.37 -18.05 -3.05
C LEU A 41 28.52 -18.05 -1.76
N ARG A 42 27.24 -17.66 -1.83
CA ARG A 42 26.28 -17.70 -0.72
C ARG A 42 25.02 -18.47 -1.17
N PRO A 43 25.02 -19.81 -1.11
CA PRO A 43 23.96 -20.65 -1.69
C PRO A 43 22.53 -20.28 -1.27
N VAL A 44 22.36 -19.73 -0.06
CA VAL A 44 21.07 -19.25 0.45
C VAL A 44 20.51 -18.09 -0.40
N SER A 45 21.36 -17.18 -0.92
CA SER A 45 20.91 -16.04 -1.74
C SER A 45 20.56 -16.40 -3.19
N VAL A 46 20.83 -17.64 -3.61
CA VAL A 46 20.44 -18.18 -4.93
C VAL A 46 19.40 -19.31 -4.83
N SER A 47 18.88 -19.58 -3.62
CA SER A 47 17.82 -20.59 -3.44
C SER A 47 16.52 -20.18 -4.12
N ASP A 48 15.68 -21.14 -4.49
CA ASP A 48 14.37 -20.85 -5.09
C ASP A 48 13.51 -19.96 -4.18
N LYS A 49 13.61 -20.14 -2.86
CA LYS A 49 12.97 -19.31 -1.85
C LYS A 49 13.46 -17.86 -1.90
N ALA A 50 14.77 -17.65 -2.01
CA ALA A 50 15.35 -16.32 -2.11
C ALA A 50 14.95 -15.63 -3.42
N ARG A 51 14.98 -16.35 -4.54
CA ARG A 51 14.51 -15.85 -5.83
C ARG A 51 13.02 -15.48 -5.80
N PHE A 52 12.19 -16.30 -5.16
CA PHE A 52 10.78 -15.99 -4.95
C PHE A 52 10.56 -14.72 -4.12
N ILE A 53 11.26 -14.57 -3.00
CA ILE A 53 11.18 -13.34 -2.20
C ILE A 53 11.64 -12.13 -3.02
N GLN A 54 12.74 -12.26 -3.77
CA GLN A 54 13.26 -11.20 -4.63
C GLN A 54 12.26 -10.81 -5.72
N GLU A 55 11.58 -11.78 -6.34
CA GLU A 55 10.55 -11.51 -7.35
C GLU A 55 9.44 -10.60 -6.79
N TYR A 56 8.96 -10.86 -5.57
CA TYR A 56 7.93 -10.03 -4.95
C TYR A 56 8.47 -8.66 -4.50
N ALA A 57 9.73 -8.61 -4.06
CA ALA A 57 10.40 -7.33 -3.81
C ALA A 57 10.49 -6.50 -5.10
N ASP A 58 10.90 -7.09 -6.23
CA ASP A 58 10.98 -6.41 -7.51
C ASP A 58 9.60 -5.93 -7.98
N ARG A 59 8.54 -6.73 -7.79
CA ARG A 59 7.16 -6.32 -8.05
C ARG A 59 6.75 -5.12 -7.18
N GLN A 60 7.14 -5.10 -5.91
CA GLN A 60 6.87 -3.98 -4.99
C GLN A 60 7.61 -2.69 -5.40
N HIS A 61 8.81 -2.78 -6.00
CA HIS A 61 9.49 -1.61 -6.54
C HIS A 61 8.84 -1.09 -7.84
N ASN A 62 8.13 -1.95 -8.57
CA ASN A 62 7.52 -1.64 -9.87
C ASN A 62 6.01 -1.34 -9.80
N LEU A 63 5.58 -0.60 -8.77
CA LEU A 63 4.15 -0.28 -8.56
C LEU A 63 3.66 0.96 -9.30
N TYR A 64 4.52 1.71 -9.99
CA TYR A 64 4.15 2.99 -10.59
C TYR A 64 2.89 2.92 -11.47
N GLU A 65 2.81 1.94 -12.36
CA GLU A 65 1.65 1.74 -13.24
C GLU A 65 0.48 1.00 -12.57
N PRO A 66 0.66 -0.13 -11.86
CA PRO A 66 -0.44 -0.81 -11.19
C PRO A 66 -1.19 0.09 -10.19
N TYR A 67 -0.45 0.87 -9.40
CA TYR A 67 -1.00 1.72 -8.33
C TYR A 67 -1.34 3.12 -8.82
N TRP A 68 -0.96 3.43 -10.06
CA TRP A 68 -1.14 4.73 -10.68
C TRP A 68 -0.46 5.83 -9.84
N LEU A 69 0.80 5.62 -9.46
CA LEU A 69 1.54 6.46 -8.50
C LEU A 69 1.78 7.89 -8.99
N LYS A 70 1.50 8.21 -10.25
CA LYS A 70 1.37 9.60 -10.70
C LYS A 70 0.25 10.37 -9.98
N CYS A 71 -0.70 9.65 -9.40
CA CYS A 71 -1.78 10.16 -8.53
C CYS A 71 -1.45 10.07 -7.02
N ASP A 72 -0.23 9.63 -6.67
CA ASP A 72 0.27 9.59 -5.29
C ASP A 72 0.88 10.92 -4.87
N ALA A 73 0.20 11.63 -3.96
CA ALA A 73 0.70 12.91 -3.44
C ALA A 73 1.99 12.76 -2.63
N PHE A 74 2.13 11.70 -1.84
CA PHE A 74 3.34 11.46 -1.06
C PHE A 74 4.54 11.28 -2.00
N SER A 75 4.45 10.38 -2.98
CA SER A 75 5.52 10.19 -3.96
C SER A 75 5.77 11.46 -4.79
N ALA A 76 4.73 12.15 -5.26
CA ALA A 76 4.87 13.39 -6.01
C ALA A 76 5.69 14.44 -5.23
N LEU A 77 5.28 14.75 -4.00
CA LEU A 77 5.82 15.87 -3.23
C LEU A 77 7.15 15.52 -2.53
N THR A 78 7.34 14.28 -2.11
CA THR A 78 8.48 13.90 -1.26
C THR A 78 9.57 13.11 -1.98
N GLN A 79 9.23 12.39 -3.05
CA GLN A 79 10.18 11.53 -3.77
C GLN A 79 10.53 12.08 -5.15
N ARG A 80 9.53 12.59 -5.89
CA ARG A 80 9.70 13.08 -7.27
C ARG A 80 9.93 14.58 -7.38
N GLY A 81 9.83 15.31 -6.25
CA GLY A 81 10.05 16.77 -6.22
C GLY A 81 9.01 17.59 -7.00
N GLN A 82 7.81 17.06 -7.17
CA GLN A 82 6.70 17.70 -7.88
C GLN A 82 5.87 18.55 -6.91
N SER A 83 5.23 19.60 -7.42
CA SER A 83 4.31 20.46 -6.64
C SER A 83 2.88 19.93 -6.58
N ALA A 84 2.53 18.97 -7.44
CA ALA A 84 1.20 18.40 -7.58
C ALA A 84 1.25 16.98 -8.15
N ILE A 85 0.15 16.24 -7.99
CA ILE A 85 -0.10 15.00 -8.74
C ILE A 85 -0.39 15.30 -10.22
N ASP A 86 -0.27 14.29 -11.07
CA ASP A 86 -0.56 14.42 -12.50
C ASP A 86 -2.04 14.83 -12.74
N GLU A 87 -2.27 15.78 -13.65
CA GLU A 87 -3.61 16.29 -13.93
C GLU A 87 -4.58 15.19 -14.40
N ALA A 88 -4.08 14.14 -15.06
CA ALA A 88 -4.89 13.03 -15.53
C ALA A 88 -5.67 12.33 -14.40
N CYS A 89 -5.18 12.42 -13.16
CA CYS A 89 -5.79 11.85 -11.97
C CYS A 89 -7.16 12.47 -11.64
N THR A 90 -7.40 13.72 -12.05
CA THR A 90 -8.65 14.47 -11.80
C THR A 90 -9.15 15.26 -13.02
N ARG A 91 -8.69 14.89 -14.22
CA ARG A 91 -9.16 15.46 -15.49
C ARG A 91 -10.53 14.89 -15.80
N LYS A 92 -11.54 15.74 -16.00
CA LYS A 92 -12.91 15.32 -16.31
C LYS A 92 -12.94 14.50 -17.61
N GLN A 93 -13.50 13.30 -17.54
CA GLN A 93 -13.61 12.37 -18.69
C GLN A 93 -15.06 12.18 -19.15
N GLY A 94 -16.03 12.61 -18.36
CA GLY A 94 -17.46 12.48 -18.65
C GLY A 94 -18.32 12.99 -17.50
N ALA A 95 -19.62 12.67 -17.53
CA ALA A 95 -20.52 12.88 -16.40
C ALA A 95 -20.41 11.72 -15.41
N GLY A 96 -20.46 12.03 -14.11
CA GLY A 96 -20.48 11.01 -13.08
C GLY A 96 -19.20 10.19 -12.99
N GLY A 97 -19.35 8.88 -12.77
CA GLY A 97 -18.25 7.93 -12.71
C GLY A 97 -17.78 7.57 -11.30
N VAL A 98 -16.57 7.01 -11.21
CA VAL A 98 -15.99 6.47 -9.97
C VAL A 98 -14.76 7.26 -9.57
N PHE A 99 -14.73 7.69 -8.31
CA PHE A 99 -13.58 8.36 -7.71
C PHE A 99 -12.98 7.50 -6.61
N LEU A 100 -11.71 7.12 -6.76
CA LEU A 100 -10.96 6.37 -5.76
C LEU A 100 -10.18 7.32 -4.83
N TRP A 101 -10.41 7.21 -3.52
CA TRP A 101 -9.80 8.06 -2.50
C TRP A 101 -9.22 7.24 -1.34
N GLY A 102 -8.01 7.57 -0.88
CA GLY A 102 -7.46 6.98 0.34
C GLY A 102 -5.94 6.91 0.35
N ASP A 103 -5.40 5.85 0.98
CA ASP A 103 -3.95 5.65 1.07
C ASP A 103 -3.41 4.64 0.05
N SER A 104 -2.27 4.01 0.33
CA SER A 104 -1.67 3.00 -0.53
C SER A 104 -2.55 1.75 -0.72
N HIS A 105 -3.50 1.49 0.16
CA HIS A 105 -4.50 0.43 -0.04
C HIS A 105 -5.57 0.85 -1.05
N ALA A 106 -5.91 2.15 -1.14
CA ALA A 106 -6.73 2.64 -2.24
C ALA A 106 -5.96 2.51 -3.57
N GLN A 107 -4.69 2.92 -3.59
CA GLN A 107 -3.82 2.74 -4.76
C GLN A 107 -3.77 1.28 -5.23
N ALA A 108 -3.74 0.32 -4.29
CA ALA A 108 -3.75 -1.10 -4.58
C ALA A 108 -5.01 -1.60 -5.33
N LEU A 109 -6.12 -0.88 -5.29
CA LEU A 109 -7.35 -1.18 -6.04
C LEU A 109 -7.35 -0.57 -7.46
N SER A 110 -6.41 0.34 -7.75
CA SER A 110 -6.40 1.15 -8.97
C SER A 110 -6.40 0.32 -10.24
N LEU A 111 -5.50 -0.68 -10.33
CA LEU A 111 -5.41 -1.54 -11.51
C LEU A 111 -6.73 -2.26 -11.77
N GLY A 112 -7.29 -2.92 -10.75
CA GLY A 112 -8.58 -3.61 -10.87
C GLY A 112 -9.70 -2.69 -11.34
N LEU A 113 -9.83 -1.50 -10.75
CA LEU A 113 -10.88 -0.54 -11.12
C LEU A 113 -10.70 -0.02 -12.54
N ARG A 114 -9.49 0.43 -12.91
CA ARG A 114 -9.20 0.95 -14.26
C ARG A 114 -9.38 -0.09 -15.36
N THR A 115 -9.10 -1.36 -15.05
CA THR A 115 -9.20 -2.45 -16.03
C THR A 115 -10.63 -2.98 -16.17
N LEU A 116 -11.41 -3.01 -15.08
CA LEU A 116 -12.70 -3.72 -15.05
C LEU A 116 -13.93 -2.81 -15.12
N LEU A 117 -13.79 -1.51 -14.86
CA LEU A 117 -14.85 -0.55 -15.16
C LEU A 117 -15.11 -0.50 -16.67
N THR A 118 -16.36 -0.25 -17.07
CA THR A 118 -16.69 -0.10 -18.49
C THR A 118 -15.90 1.08 -19.08
N HIS A 119 -15.49 1.00 -20.34
CA HIS A 119 -14.73 2.08 -21.00
C HIS A 119 -15.45 3.44 -21.01
N SER A 120 -16.78 3.44 -20.88
CA SER A 120 -17.60 4.64 -20.78
C SER A 120 -17.69 5.24 -19.38
N THR A 121 -17.26 4.53 -18.33
CA THR A 121 -17.32 5.01 -16.95
C THR A 121 -16.09 5.88 -16.64
N PRO A 122 -16.25 7.19 -16.37
CA PRO A 122 -15.13 8.03 -15.95
C PRO A 122 -14.48 7.49 -14.67
N PHE A 123 -13.14 7.47 -14.64
CA PHE A 123 -12.38 7.06 -13.47
C PHE A 123 -11.40 8.16 -13.03
N TYR A 124 -11.42 8.42 -11.73
CA TYR A 124 -10.57 9.42 -11.08
C TYR A 124 -9.91 8.81 -9.84
N GLN A 125 -8.71 9.30 -9.49
CA GLN A 125 -8.01 8.83 -8.31
C GLN A 125 -7.25 9.97 -7.65
N VAL A 126 -7.42 10.09 -6.33
CA VAL A 126 -6.49 10.85 -5.48
C VAL A 126 -6.23 10.00 -4.25
N ALA A 127 -5.02 9.44 -4.18
CA ALA A 127 -4.63 8.61 -3.05
C ALA A 127 -3.20 8.93 -2.66
N SER A 128 -2.81 8.73 -1.41
CA SER A 128 -1.45 9.07 -0.99
C SER A 128 -0.89 8.09 0.03
N ALA A 129 0.34 7.63 -0.17
CA ALA A 129 0.95 6.66 0.74
C ALA A 129 0.89 7.14 2.20
N SER A 130 0.43 6.27 3.10
CA SER A 130 0.24 6.56 4.54
C SER A 130 -0.77 7.67 4.90
N CYS A 131 -1.59 8.13 3.96
CA CYS A 131 -2.53 9.23 4.19
C CYS A 131 -3.99 8.74 4.22
N ARG A 132 -4.55 8.58 5.41
CA ARG A 132 -5.97 8.23 5.57
C ARG A 132 -6.89 9.35 5.03
N PRO A 133 -8.08 8.99 4.53
CA PRO A 133 -9.14 9.95 4.26
C PRO A 133 -9.41 10.82 5.48
N ALA A 134 -9.32 12.14 5.31
CA ALA A 134 -9.65 13.12 6.35
C ALA A 134 -10.32 14.35 5.72
N LEU A 135 -11.13 15.04 6.51
CA LEU A 135 -11.86 16.23 6.06
C LEU A 135 -11.15 17.55 6.38
N SER A 136 -10.14 17.50 7.26
CA SER A 136 -9.43 18.68 7.75
C SER A 136 -7.92 18.45 7.74
N ASP A 137 -7.19 19.53 7.52
CA ASP A 137 -5.73 19.54 7.57
C ASP A 137 -5.22 19.32 9.00
N HIS A 138 -4.02 18.74 9.11
CA HIS A 138 -3.34 18.53 10.38
C HIS A 138 -3.01 19.87 11.06
N GLN A 139 -3.22 19.94 12.37
CA GLN A 139 -2.90 21.12 13.18
C GLN A 139 -1.48 21.04 13.75
N GLY A 140 -0.80 22.18 13.87
CA GLY A 140 0.51 22.28 14.52
C GLY A 140 1.70 22.07 13.58
N ARG A 141 2.79 21.47 14.10
CA ARG A 141 4.03 21.29 13.33
C ARG A 141 3.84 20.26 12.22
N THR A 142 3.88 20.72 10.97
CA THR A 142 3.69 19.87 9.79
C THR A 142 4.99 19.19 9.34
N SER A 143 4.98 17.87 9.20
CA SER A 143 6.05 17.11 8.53
C SER A 143 5.86 17.12 7.01
N ALA A 144 6.85 16.64 6.24
CA ALA A 144 6.67 16.46 4.80
C ALA A 144 5.50 15.51 4.49
N THR A 145 5.38 14.44 5.27
CA THR A 145 4.26 13.49 5.16
C THR A 145 2.92 14.14 5.46
N SER A 146 2.79 14.90 6.55
CA SER A 146 1.50 15.52 6.90
C SER A 146 1.06 16.53 5.83
N ARG A 147 2.00 17.32 5.27
CA ARG A 147 1.70 18.23 4.15
C ARG A 147 1.22 17.48 2.91
N ALA A 148 1.81 16.33 2.60
CA ALA A 148 1.36 15.50 1.48
C ALA A 148 -0.04 14.93 1.73
N CYS A 149 -0.35 14.52 2.97
CA CYS A 149 -1.69 14.06 3.34
C CYS A 149 -2.74 15.17 3.27
N ASP A 150 -2.43 16.36 3.78
CA ASP A 150 -3.31 17.54 3.71
C ASP A 150 -3.57 17.92 2.24
N TYR A 151 -2.51 17.98 1.43
CA TYR A 151 -2.64 18.19 -0.01
C TYR A 151 -3.52 17.13 -0.67
N SER A 152 -3.30 15.84 -0.38
CA SER A 152 -4.05 14.72 -0.97
C SER A 152 -5.53 14.81 -0.62
N ASN A 153 -5.87 15.04 0.64
CA ASN A 153 -7.25 15.10 1.11
C ASN A 153 -7.98 16.35 0.56
N ARG A 154 -7.33 17.52 0.55
CA ARG A 154 -7.90 18.72 -0.10
C ARG A 154 -8.13 18.51 -1.59
N THR A 155 -7.16 17.94 -2.29
CA THR A 155 -7.24 17.66 -3.74
C THR A 155 -8.36 16.65 -4.03
N ALA A 156 -8.53 15.62 -3.20
CA ALA A 156 -9.61 14.66 -3.33
C ALA A 156 -10.98 15.34 -3.17
N LEU A 157 -11.19 16.11 -2.10
CA LEU A 157 -12.46 16.79 -1.84
C LEU A 157 -12.81 17.82 -2.91
N GLN A 158 -11.85 18.63 -3.35
CA GLN A 158 -12.03 19.58 -4.45
C GLN A 158 -12.29 18.88 -5.79
N GLY A 159 -11.60 17.76 -6.03
CA GLY A 159 -11.84 16.91 -7.19
C GLY A 159 -13.26 16.36 -7.21
N ILE A 160 -13.73 15.81 -6.08
CA ILE A 160 -15.10 15.28 -5.93
C ILE A 160 -16.14 16.37 -6.16
N GLU A 161 -15.97 17.54 -5.55
CA GLU A 161 -16.88 18.69 -5.73
C GLU A 161 -16.98 19.13 -7.20
N ARG A 162 -15.84 19.23 -7.89
CA ARG A 162 -15.77 19.68 -9.29
C ARG A 162 -16.24 18.61 -10.29
N LEU A 163 -15.88 17.35 -10.06
CA LEU A 163 -16.14 16.25 -10.99
C LEU A 163 -17.53 15.64 -10.80
N ARG A 164 -18.09 15.75 -9.59
CA ARG A 164 -19.37 15.17 -9.18
C ARG A 164 -19.49 13.68 -9.58
N PRO A 165 -18.58 12.81 -9.10
CA PRO A 165 -18.67 11.38 -9.36
C PRO A 165 -19.97 10.82 -8.76
N ASP A 166 -20.55 9.80 -9.39
CA ASP A 166 -21.70 9.10 -8.82
C ASP A 166 -21.28 8.29 -7.59
N ILE A 167 -20.07 7.72 -7.65
CA ILE A 167 -19.55 6.80 -6.66
C ILE A 167 -18.18 7.24 -6.16
N VAL A 168 -18.00 7.27 -4.84
CA VAL A 168 -16.68 7.38 -4.21
C VAL A 168 -16.32 6.06 -3.55
N VAL A 169 -15.22 5.46 -3.99
CA VAL A 169 -14.62 4.27 -3.38
C VAL A 169 -13.51 4.72 -2.44
N ILE A 170 -13.61 4.33 -1.18
CA ILE A 170 -12.68 4.71 -0.12
C ILE A 170 -11.96 3.47 0.40
N ALA A 171 -10.65 3.53 0.57
CA ALA A 171 -9.88 2.49 1.24
C ALA A 171 -8.75 3.09 2.07
N GLN A 172 -8.40 2.43 3.17
CA GLN A 172 -7.24 2.77 3.98
C GLN A 172 -6.55 1.50 4.48
N LYS A 173 -5.31 1.61 4.92
CA LYS A 173 -4.54 0.49 5.49
C LYS A 173 -5.08 0.08 6.85
N ASP A 174 -5.10 1.03 7.77
CA ASP A 174 -5.39 0.80 9.20
C ASP A 174 -6.36 1.86 9.74
N GLY A 175 -6.89 1.65 10.95
CA GLY A 175 -7.65 2.66 11.69
C GLY A 175 -9.05 2.91 11.14
N HIS A 176 -9.63 1.93 10.46
CA HIS A 176 -11.00 2.03 9.94
C HIS A 176 -12.02 2.24 11.08
N ASP A 177 -11.76 1.67 12.25
CA ASP A 177 -12.53 1.83 13.48
C ASP A 177 -12.39 3.23 14.12
N LYS A 178 -11.44 4.04 13.64
CA LYS A 178 -11.12 5.37 14.20
C LYS A 178 -11.48 6.53 13.27
N THR A 179 -11.72 6.24 11.99
CA THR A 179 -12.14 7.24 11.02
C THR A 179 -13.61 7.62 11.25
N ASP A 180 -13.92 8.92 11.26
CA ASP A 180 -15.30 9.42 11.38
C ASP A 180 -16.05 9.27 10.05
N TRP A 181 -16.55 8.06 9.81
CA TRP A 181 -17.30 7.73 8.61
C TRP A 181 -18.60 8.51 8.47
N THR A 182 -19.22 8.90 9.59
CA THR A 182 -20.46 9.68 9.59
C THR A 182 -20.22 11.06 8.98
N GLN A 183 -19.18 11.78 9.44
CA GLN A 183 -18.83 13.08 8.88
C GLN A 183 -18.38 12.98 7.43
N ILE A 184 -17.60 11.96 7.07
CA ILE A 184 -17.21 11.71 5.67
C ILE A 184 -18.45 11.48 4.81
N ALA A 185 -19.41 10.66 5.25
CA ALA A 185 -20.63 10.39 4.50
C ALA A 185 -21.46 11.67 4.29
N ILE A 186 -21.66 12.46 5.35
CA ILE A 186 -22.38 13.73 5.27
C ILE A 186 -21.70 14.67 4.26
N ARG A 187 -20.37 14.83 4.36
CA ARG A 187 -19.63 15.71 3.46
C ARG A 187 -19.75 15.26 2.00
N LEU A 188 -19.52 13.98 1.71
CA LEU A 188 -19.55 13.46 0.34
C LEU A 188 -20.98 13.51 -0.26
N LYS A 189 -22.01 13.14 0.51
CA LYS A 189 -23.41 13.27 0.07
C LYS A 189 -23.77 14.74 -0.20
N GLY A 190 -23.29 15.66 0.65
CA GLY A 190 -23.45 17.10 0.44
C GLY A 190 -22.77 17.64 -0.83
N LEU A 191 -21.71 16.97 -1.31
CA LEU A 191 -21.07 17.26 -2.61
C LEU A 191 -21.77 16.60 -3.80
N GLY A 192 -22.87 15.87 -3.57
CA GLY A 192 -23.68 15.23 -4.61
C GLY A 192 -23.24 13.82 -4.99
N VAL A 193 -22.38 13.18 -4.19
CA VAL A 193 -22.03 11.76 -4.34
C VAL A 193 -23.26 10.91 -4.01
N LYS A 194 -23.64 10.00 -4.92
CA LYS A 194 -24.83 9.16 -4.76
C LYS A 194 -24.53 7.91 -3.92
N HIS A 195 -23.38 7.29 -4.14
CA HIS A 195 -22.98 6.07 -3.47
C HIS A 195 -21.57 6.19 -2.90
N ILE A 196 -21.40 5.76 -1.65
CA ILE A 196 -20.11 5.70 -0.99
C ILE A 196 -19.84 4.23 -0.70
N VAL A 197 -18.72 3.73 -1.19
CA VAL A 197 -18.28 2.35 -1.00
C VAL A 197 -17.00 2.36 -0.19
N LEU A 198 -17.07 1.89 1.05
CA LEU A 198 -15.91 1.73 1.92
C LEU A 198 -15.38 0.30 1.82
N ILE A 199 -14.12 0.17 1.44
CA ILE A 199 -13.40 -1.09 1.43
C ILE A 199 -12.79 -1.31 2.81
N GLY A 200 -13.12 -2.45 3.42
CA GLY A 200 -12.58 -2.86 4.71
C GLY A 200 -11.11 -3.28 4.64
N PRO A 201 -10.49 -3.54 5.81
CA PRO A 201 -9.11 -3.99 5.87
C PRO A 201 -8.93 -5.31 5.13
N VAL A 202 -7.76 -5.48 4.53
CA VAL A 202 -7.28 -6.75 4.00
C VAL A 202 -6.54 -7.54 5.10
N PRO A 203 -6.41 -8.87 4.98
CA PRO A 203 -5.54 -9.65 5.86
C PRO A 203 -4.12 -9.08 5.85
N GLN A 204 -3.48 -8.91 7.01
CA GLN A 204 -2.11 -8.40 7.09
C GLN A 204 -1.18 -9.46 7.68
N TRP A 205 0.06 -9.54 7.18
CA TRP A 205 1.03 -10.58 7.51
C TRP A 205 2.35 -9.98 8.00
N ASN A 206 2.91 -10.53 9.08
CA ASN A 206 4.21 -10.12 9.62
C ASN A 206 5.28 -11.22 9.44
N PRO A 207 6.43 -10.95 8.78
CA PRO A 207 6.86 -9.67 8.21
C PRO A 207 6.24 -9.34 6.84
N SER A 208 5.88 -10.36 6.04
CA SER A 208 5.18 -10.19 4.76
C SER A 208 4.63 -11.52 4.26
N LEU A 209 3.59 -11.50 3.41
CA LEU A 209 3.04 -12.72 2.86
C LEU A 209 4.08 -13.56 2.07
N PRO A 210 4.91 -12.99 1.17
CA PRO A 210 5.96 -13.75 0.50
C PRO A 210 6.93 -14.43 1.48
N SER A 211 7.27 -13.77 2.59
CA SER A 211 8.14 -14.35 3.62
C SER A 211 7.46 -15.50 4.36
N VAL A 212 6.17 -15.39 4.67
CA VAL A 212 5.38 -16.48 5.28
C VAL A 212 5.38 -17.70 4.36
N ILE A 213 5.12 -17.48 3.07
CA ILE A 213 5.09 -18.55 2.07
C ILE A 213 6.46 -19.21 1.92
N ALA A 214 7.53 -18.44 1.74
CA ALA A 214 8.88 -18.97 1.58
C ALA A 214 9.36 -19.80 2.79
N ASN A 215 9.00 -19.37 4.00
CA ASN A 215 9.53 -19.98 5.22
C ASN A 215 8.69 -21.14 5.74
N ARG A 216 7.35 -21.07 5.64
CA ARG A 216 6.45 -22.04 6.29
C ARG A 216 5.53 -22.81 5.35
N HIS A 217 5.26 -22.28 4.15
CA HIS A 217 4.31 -22.88 3.19
C HIS A 217 4.94 -23.13 1.82
N TRP A 218 6.26 -23.41 1.79
CA TRP A 218 7.01 -23.62 0.56
C TRP A 218 6.69 -24.97 -0.07
N GLY A 219 6.42 -24.99 -1.38
CA GLY A 219 6.02 -26.20 -2.10
C GLY A 219 4.55 -26.60 -1.88
N LEU A 220 3.83 -25.91 -1.01
CA LEU A 220 2.40 -26.12 -0.79
C LEU A 220 1.56 -25.22 -1.70
N SER A 221 0.34 -25.66 -2.01
CA SER A 221 -0.53 -25.03 -3.01
C SER A 221 -1.89 -24.60 -2.47
N GLU A 222 -2.06 -24.52 -1.16
CA GLU A 222 -3.31 -24.09 -0.55
C GLU A 222 -3.61 -22.65 -0.95
N SER A 223 -4.88 -22.40 -1.27
CA SER A 223 -5.39 -21.07 -1.57
C SER A 223 -5.54 -20.23 -0.30
N HIS A 224 -5.82 -20.86 0.84
CA HIS A 224 -5.95 -20.22 2.15
C HIS A 224 -5.01 -20.87 3.16
N ILE A 225 -4.42 -20.07 4.04
CA ILE A 225 -3.57 -20.56 5.13
C ILE A 225 -4.02 -19.98 6.46
N ARG A 226 -3.89 -20.80 7.50
CA ARG A 226 -3.89 -20.37 8.90
C ARG A 226 -2.44 -20.30 9.36
N ASP A 227 -2.01 -19.15 9.85
CA ASP A 227 -0.62 -18.96 10.24
C ASP A 227 -0.49 -17.88 11.34
N PRO A 228 0.40 -18.06 12.35
CA PRO A 228 0.62 -17.07 13.41
C PRO A 228 1.08 -15.69 12.94
N ALA A 229 1.57 -15.55 11.70
CA ALA A 229 1.92 -14.25 11.14
C ALA A 229 0.72 -13.39 10.72
N LEU A 230 -0.48 -13.96 10.65
CA LEU A 230 -1.70 -13.21 10.37
C LEU A 230 -2.03 -12.31 11.56
N ASP A 231 -2.10 -11.00 11.32
CA ASP A 231 -2.52 -10.04 12.32
C ASP A 231 -4.02 -10.19 12.59
N GLN A 232 -4.37 -10.81 13.71
CA GLN A 232 -5.77 -11.05 14.11
C GLN A 232 -6.51 -9.75 14.46
N SER A 233 -5.80 -8.65 14.77
CA SER A 233 -6.45 -7.39 15.14
C SER A 233 -7.27 -6.78 14.00
N VAL A 234 -6.90 -7.07 12.74
CA VAL A 234 -7.63 -6.59 11.56
C VAL A 234 -9.06 -7.14 11.48
N MET A 235 -9.32 -8.32 12.06
CA MET A 235 -10.66 -8.92 12.10
C MET A 235 -11.59 -8.14 13.04
N LEU A 236 -11.07 -7.72 14.20
CA LEU A 236 -11.80 -6.89 15.15
C LEU A 236 -12.09 -5.50 14.56
N VAL A 237 -11.11 -4.94 13.85
CA VAL A 237 -11.26 -3.66 13.13
C VAL A 237 -12.33 -3.77 12.05
N ASP A 238 -12.36 -4.85 11.26
CA ASP A 238 -13.38 -5.07 10.22
C ASP A 238 -14.79 -5.12 10.83
N GLN A 239 -14.95 -5.90 11.90
CA GLN A 239 -16.23 -6.03 12.60
C GLN A 239 -16.74 -4.68 13.14
N ALA A 240 -15.86 -3.92 13.80
CA ALA A 240 -16.21 -2.59 14.32
C ALA A 240 -16.56 -1.62 13.18
N THR A 241 -15.79 -1.65 12.09
CA THR A 241 -15.99 -0.78 10.93
C THR A 241 -17.33 -1.04 10.25
N ARG A 242 -17.76 -2.30 10.16
CA ARG A 242 -19.07 -2.64 9.60
C ARG A 242 -20.21 -1.91 10.29
N ALA A 243 -20.19 -1.89 11.62
CA ALA A 243 -21.21 -1.20 12.41
C ALA A 243 -21.18 0.32 12.16
N LEU A 244 -19.97 0.91 12.12
CA LEU A 244 -19.78 2.34 11.84
C LEU A 244 -20.27 2.72 10.43
N ALA A 245 -19.88 1.95 9.41
CA ALA A 245 -20.28 2.18 8.02
C ALA A 245 -21.80 2.04 7.83
N ALA A 246 -22.41 1.03 8.47
CA ALA A 246 -23.87 0.87 8.46
C ALA A 246 -24.56 2.10 9.09
N SER A 247 -24.07 2.59 10.23
CA SER A 247 -24.63 3.78 10.89
C SER A 247 -24.47 5.06 10.06
N ALA A 248 -23.42 5.15 9.25
CA ALA A 248 -23.17 6.27 8.32
C ALA A 248 -23.95 6.14 6.99
N GLY A 249 -24.64 5.01 6.76
CA GLY A 249 -25.29 4.70 5.50
C GLY A 249 -24.29 4.64 4.34
N ILE A 250 -23.15 3.98 4.56
CA ILE A 250 -22.10 3.68 3.59
C ILE A 250 -22.16 2.19 3.24
N GLN A 251 -21.97 1.86 1.96
CA GLN A 251 -21.84 0.47 1.54
C GLN A 251 -20.48 -0.07 1.97
N PHE A 252 -20.45 -1.05 2.87
CA PHE A 252 -19.21 -1.63 3.38
C PHE A 252 -18.86 -2.95 2.70
N VAL A 253 -17.64 -3.05 2.17
CA VAL A 253 -17.08 -4.27 1.59
C VAL A 253 -16.02 -4.83 2.53
N SER A 254 -16.43 -5.74 3.41
CA SER A 254 -15.49 -6.46 4.27
C SER A 254 -14.63 -7.40 3.44
N LEU A 255 -13.36 -7.07 3.27
CA LEU A 255 -12.42 -7.96 2.60
C LEU A 255 -11.98 -9.10 3.52
N ILE A 256 -12.03 -8.94 4.84
CA ILE A 256 -11.79 -10.04 5.78
C ILE A 256 -12.80 -11.17 5.58
N ASP A 257 -14.11 -10.89 5.60
CA ASP A 257 -15.13 -11.93 5.40
C ASP A 257 -15.05 -12.60 4.02
N LYS A 258 -14.58 -11.87 3.01
CA LYS A 258 -14.51 -12.34 1.62
C LYS A 258 -13.24 -13.11 1.30
N LEU A 259 -12.18 -12.89 2.08
CA LEU A 259 -10.86 -13.49 1.87
C LEU A 259 -10.51 -14.51 2.95
N CYS A 260 -11.20 -14.54 4.09
CA CYS A 260 -10.90 -15.45 5.19
C CYS A 260 -12.08 -16.35 5.54
N ILE A 261 -11.77 -17.60 5.87
CA ILE A 261 -12.70 -18.57 6.43
C ILE A 261 -12.21 -18.86 7.85
N ALA A 262 -12.94 -18.34 8.85
CA ALA A 262 -12.41 -18.18 10.20
C ALA A 262 -11.06 -17.43 10.17
N ASP A 263 -9.99 -18.04 10.66
CA ASP A 263 -8.63 -17.51 10.70
C ASP A 263 -7.72 -18.03 9.56
N ALA A 264 -8.28 -18.75 8.58
CA ALA A 264 -7.58 -19.14 7.37
C ALA A 264 -7.87 -18.14 6.25
N CYS A 265 -6.87 -17.35 5.84
CA CYS A 265 -7.04 -16.29 4.85
C CYS A 265 -6.42 -16.65 3.50
N ARG A 266 -7.02 -16.16 2.42
CA ARG A 266 -6.59 -16.38 1.05
C ARG A 266 -5.22 -15.74 0.83
N VAL A 267 -4.30 -16.54 0.33
CA VAL A 267 -2.93 -16.14 0.01
C VAL A 267 -2.58 -16.33 -1.45
N ARG A 268 -3.26 -17.25 -2.14
CA ARG A 268 -3.04 -17.54 -3.56
C ARG A 268 -4.33 -17.43 -4.37
N LEU A 269 -4.18 -16.97 -5.61
CA LEU A 269 -5.24 -16.93 -6.60
C LEU A 269 -5.32 -18.26 -7.35
N GLU A 270 -6.53 -18.72 -7.65
CA GLU A 270 -6.76 -20.07 -8.21
C GLU A 270 -6.18 -20.22 -9.63
N ASP A 271 -6.30 -19.18 -10.45
CA ASP A 271 -5.99 -19.26 -11.88
C ASP A 271 -4.49 -19.41 -12.19
N ASN A 272 -3.63 -18.74 -11.42
CA ASN A 272 -2.21 -18.63 -11.71
C ASN A 272 -1.29 -18.89 -10.50
N ARG A 273 -1.88 -19.15 -9.32
CA ARG A 273 -1.16 -19.33 -8.04
C ARG A 273 -0.29 -18.13 -7.62
N SER A 274 -0.44 -16.96 -8.24
CA SER A 274 0.16 -15.71 -7.77
C SER A 274 -0.33 -15.39 -6.37
N LEU A 275 0.52 -14.75 -5.56
CA LEU A 275 0.10 -14.31 -4.24
C LEU A 275 -0.91 -13.17 -4.35
N LEU A 276 -1.88 -13.16 -3.44
CA LEU A 276 -2.86 -12.09 -3.31
C LEU A 276 -2.18 -10.75 -2.97
N GLN A 277 -1.09 -10.79 -2.22
CA GLN A 277 -0.38 -9.62 -1.71
C GLN A 277 1.11 -9.67 -2.03
N ILE A 278 1.71 -8.49 -2.21
CA ILE A 278 3.12 -8.32 -2.54
C ILE A 278 4.02 -8.15 -1.32
N ASP A 279 3.45 -7.73 -0.19
CA ASP A 279 4.18 -7.49 1.06
C ASP A 279 3.34 -7.91 2.28
N SER A 280 3.34 -7.11 3.35
CA SER A 280 2.55 -7.33 4.56
C SER A 280 1.05 -7.05 4.40
N GLY A 281 0.60 -6.35 3.35
CA GLY A 281 -0.83 -6.06 3.17
C GLY A 281 -1.23 -5.49 1.81
N HIS A 282 -0.30 -4.99 1.01
CA HIS A 282 -0.59 -4.44 -0.31
C HIS A 282 -0.99 -5.54 -1.30
N LEU A 283 -2.07 -5.33 -2.07
CA LEU A 283 -2.49 -6.27 -3.10
C LEU A 283 -1.46 -6.34 -4.25
N SER A 284 -1.23 -7.53 -4.77
CA SER A 284 -0.54 -7.68 -6.06
C SER A 284 -1.38 -7.14 -7.21
N ALA A 285 -0.80 -7.01 -8.40
CA ALA A 285 -1.56 -6.66 -9.60
C ALA A 285 -2.70 -7.66 -9.83
N GLU A 286 -2.41 -8.95 -9.67
CA GLU A 286 -3.39 -10.02 -9.79
C GLU A 286 -4.40 -9.98 -8.63
N GLY A 287 -3.96 -9.66 -7.41
CA GLY A 287 -4.82 -9.49 -6.25
C GLY A 287 -5.79 -8.31 -6.39
N SER A 288 -5.34 -7.21 -6.98
CA SER A 288 -6.15 -6.04 -7.33
C SER A 288 -7.28 -6.42 -8.29
N LEU A 289 -6.93 -7.10 -9.38
CA LEU A 289 -7.91 -7.60 -10.36
C LEU A 289 -8.91 -8.56 -9.71
N TYR A 290 -8.44 -9.50 -8.88
CA TYR A 290 -9.28 -10.47 -8.20
C TYR A 290 -10.26 -9.80 -7.22
N VAL A 291 -9.76 -8.95 -6.31
CA VAL A 291 -10.59 -8.29 -5.30
C VAL A 291 -11.60 -7.37 -5.96
N VAL A 292 -11.18 -6.58 -6.95
CA VAL A 292 -12.11 -5.67 -7.62
C VAL A 292 -13.18 -6.45 -8.38
N ARG A 293 -12.81 -7.46 -9.17
CA ARG A 293 -13.77 -8.26 -9.94
C ARG A 293 -14.83 -8.91 -9.05
N ASN A 294 -14.40 -9.55 -7.96
CA ASN A 294 -15.29 -10.41 -7.19
C ASN A 294 -16.04 -9.67 -6.09
N TYR A 295 -15.48 -8.59 -5.54
CA TYR A 295 -15.99 -8.00 -4.30
C TYR A 295 -16.27 -6.49 -4.38
N VAL A 296 -15.54 -5.72 -5.21
CA VAL A 296 -15.74 -4.27 -5.30
C VAL A 296 -16.70 -3.90 -6.43
N LEU A 297 -16.41 -4.33 -7.66
CA LEU A 297 -17.21 -4.00 -8.85
C LEU A 297 -18.70 -4.37 -8.71
N PRO A 298 -19.09 -5.52 -8.11
CA PRO A 298 -20.50 -5.84 -7.87
C PRO A 298 -21.23 -4.84 -6.95
N GLN A 299 -20.50 -3.99 -6.23
CA GLN A 299 -21.04 -2.95 -5.34
C GLN A 299 -21.12 -1.58 -6.01
N LEU A 300 -20.57 -1.44 -7.22
CA LEU A 300 -20.57 -0.20 -8.01
C LEU A 300 -21.68 -0.17 -9.06
N VAL A 301 -22.24 -1.34 -9.39
CA VAL A 301 -23.29 -1.50 -10.40
C VAL A 301 -24.61 -1.76 -9.66
N ASN A 302 -25.30 -0.68 -9.29
CA ASN A 302 -26.70 -0.72 -8.89
C ASN A 302 -27.55 -0.03 -9.95
#